data_AF-A0A3D2NE01-F1
#
_entry.id   AF-A0A3D2NE01-F1
#
_cell.length_a   1.000
_cell.length_b   1.000
_cell.length_c   1.000
_cell.angle_alpha   90.00
_cell.angle_beta   90.00
_cell.angle_gamma   90.00
#
_symmetry.space_group_name_H-M   'P 1'
#
loop_
_entity.id
_entity.type
_entity.pdbx_description
1 polymer ?
#
loop_
_entity_poly.entity_id
_entity_poly.type
_entity_poly.pdbx_seq_one_letter_code
_entity_poly.pdbx_strand_id
1 'polypeptide(L)'
;MGADPMSGRIHAGLTIVAVVFTTYLVAGALVWTGPVEQPIVFIAALATYLATTWLCIFWDAAPRTRPVASGTGGGDEDLLRRGGELPLWACVLALAAAAVVPAATWYAVAETARLEPFATWSLGGIGALLTIVMVRRRVIVAWAGLVILAISAAAWIGVVGALTLGLVGAVVWVVTAQLLMALVDRAAVDTAELTGIQRRSSEWLASQDGRRRERRVRVQQALEVAGPVLIRTIETVILSELLLPGHANS
;
A
#
# COMPACT_ATOMS: atom_id res chain seq x y z
N MET A 1 8.78 -1.23 -18.68
CA MET A 1 8.39 -1.29 -17.26
C MET A 1 6.97 -1.84 -17.23
N GLY A 2 6.84 -3.17 -17.33
CA GLY A 2 5.55 -3.83 -17.41
C GLY A 2 4.97 -3.97 -16.01
N ALA A 3 3.75 -3.49 -15.80
CA ALA A 3 3.03 -3.77 -14.57
C ALA A 3 2.85 -5.30 -14.44
N ASP A 4 3.20 -5.86 -13.28
CA ASP A 4 3.01 -7.29 -13.04
C ASP A 4 1.51 -7.65 -13.22
N PRO A 5 1.17 -8.60 -14.10
CA PRO A 5 -0.22 -8.97 -14.37
C PRO A 5 -0.94 -9.51 -13.11
N MET A 6 -0.19 -9.94 -12.10
CA MET A 6 -0.71 -10.40 -10.82
C MET A 6 -1.30 -9.27 -9.97
N SER A 7 -0.60 -8.13 -9.86
CA SER A 7 -1.09 -6.97 -9.09
C SER A 7 -2.38 -6.41 -9.69
N GLY A 8 -2.49 -6.36 -11.02
CA GLY A 8 -3.71 -5.95 -11.71
C GLY A 8 -4.92 -6.85 -11.39
N ARG A 9 -4.72 -8.17 -11.31
CA ARG A 9 -5.78 -9.13 -10.95
C ARG A 9 -6.24 -8.97 -9.50
N ILE A 10 -5.32 -8.70 -8.57
CA ILE A 10 -5.64 -8.48 -7.16
C ILE A 10 -6.47 -7.20 -6.98
N HIS A 11 -6.06 -6.09 -7.61
CA HIS A 11 -6.81 -4.84 -7.57
C HIS A 11 -8.20 -4.97 -8.19
N ALA A 12 -8.33 -5.70 -9.31
CA ALA A 12 -9.61 -5.98 -9.93
C ALA A 12 -10.53 -6.81 -9.02
N GLY A 13 -10.00 -7.85 -8.38
CA GLY A 13 -10.75 -8.67 -7.41
C GLY A 13 -11.27 -7.85 -6.24
N LEU A 14 -10.42 -7.02 -5.62
CA LEU A 14 -10.82 -6.13 -4.53
C LEU A 14 -11.88 -5.10 -4.96
N THR A 15 -11.76 -4.57 -6.17
CA THR A 15 -12.74 -3.62 -6.74
C THR A 15 -14.10 -4.29 -6.94
N ILE A 16 -14.12 -5.50 -7.51
CA ILE A 16 -15.36 -6.27 -7.71
C ILE A 16 -16.02 -6.57 -6.37
N VAL A 17 -15.27 -7.05 -5.38
CA VAL A 17 -15.80 -7.32 -4.04
C VAL A 17 -16.40 -6.06 -3.41
N ALA A 18 -15.71 -4.91 -3.51
CA ALA A 18 -16.22 -3.65 -2.99
C ALA A 18 -17.52 -3.21 -3.68
N VAL A 19 -17.60 -3.34 -5.01
CA VAL A 19 -18.82 -3.00 -5.77
C VAL A 19 -19.97 -3.94 -5.40
N VAL A 20 -19.73 -5.25 -5.34
CA VAL A 20 -20.76 -6.24 -4.98
C VAL A 20 -21.27 -5.98 -3.56
N PHE A 21 -20.36 -5.76 -2.60
CA PHE A 21 -20.72 -5.52 -1.21
C PHE A 21 -21.55 -4.24 -1.03
N THR A 22 -21.15 -3.14 -1.69
CA THR A 22 -21.86 -1.86 -1.59
C THR A 22 -23.22 -1.89 -2.30
N THR A 23 -23.33 -2.64 -3.40
CA THR A 23 -24.60 -2.87 -4.09
C THR A 23 -25.53 -3.76 -3.27
N TYR A 24 -25.01 -4.78 -2.60
CA TYR A 24 -25.77 -5.66 -1.72
C TYR A 24 -26.41 -4.87 -0.56
N LEU A 25 -25.69 -3.92 0.04
CA LEU A 25 -26.24 -3.06 1.10
C LEU A 25 -27.42 -2.21 0.60
N VAL A 26 -27.34 -1.70 -0.63
CA VAL A 26 -28.45 -0.96 -1.27
C VAL A 26 -29.65 -1.85 -1.54
N ALA A 27 -29.41 -3.08 -2.01
CA ALA A 27 -30.49 -4.05 -2.23
C ALA A 27 -31.21 -4.40 -0.92
N GLY A 28 -30.46 -4.57 0.19
CA GLY A 28 -31.04 -4.80 1.51
C GLY A 28 -31.93 -3.64 1.99
N ALA A 29 -31.54 -2.40 1.70
CA ALA A 29 -32.33 -1.21 2.03
C ALA A 29 -33.62 -1.07 1.20
N LEU A 30 -33.68 -1.66 0.01
CA LEU A 30 -34.85 -1.62 -0.88
C LEU A 30 -36.00 -2.54 -0.41
N VAL A 31 -35.72 -3.47 0.50
CA VAL A 31 -36.73 -4.40 1.04
C VAL A 31 -37.48 -3.67 2.17
N TRP A 32 -38.50 -2.88 1.79
CA TRP A 32 -39.29 -2.12 2.75
C TRP A 32 -40.23 -3.03 3.55
N THR A 33 -40.03 -3.07 4.86
CA THR A 33 -40.89 -3.80 5.81
C THR A 33 -41.84 -2.90 6.59
N GLY A 34 -41.75 -1.58 6.41
CA GLY A 34 -42.54 -0.59 7.15
C GLY A 34 -42.93 0.64 6.30
N PRO A 35 -43.69 1.57 6.89
CA PRO A 35 -44.19 2.76 6.18
C PRO A 35 -43.06 3.74 5.85
N VAL A 36 -42.87 4.01 4.56
CA VAL A 36 -41.96 5.04 4.03
C VAL A 36 -42.82 6.23 3.58
N GLU A 37 -42.76 7.33 4.33
CA GLU A 37 -43.55 8.54 4.02
C GLU A 37 -43.06 9.24 2.76
N GLN A 38 -41.75 9.18 2.51
CA GLN A 38 -41.12 9.87 1.37
C GLN A 38 -40.18 8.94 0.59
N PRO A 39 -40.71 8.02 -0.24
CA PRO A 39 -39.90 7.01 -0.94
C PRO A 39 -38.88 7.63 -1.91
N ILE A 40 -39.20 8.79 -2.49
CA ILE A 40 -38.29 9.49 -3.42
C ILE A 40 -37.03 9.95 -2.68
N VAL A 41 -37.17 10.50 -1.45
CA VAL A 41 -36.03 10.94 -0.64
C VAL A 41 -35.17 9.75 -0.23
N PHE A 42 -35.80 8.64 0.13
CA PHE A 42 -35.10 7.39 0.47
C PHE A 42 -34.29 6.84 -0.71
N ILE A 43 -34.88 6.79 -1.91
CA ILE A 43 -34.20 6.34 -3.14
C ILE A 43 -33.09 7.32 -3.53
N ALA A 44 -33.30 8.63 -3.39
CA ALA A 44 -32.28 9.64 -3.63
C ALA A 44 -31.09 9.48 -2.67
N ALA A 45 -31.33 9.14 -1.40
CA ALA A 45 -30.28 8.85 -0.43
C ALA A 45 -29.45 7.61 -0.84
N LEU A 46 -30.11 6.53 -1.27
CA LEU A 46 -29.44 5.34 -1.81
C LEU A 46 -28.61 5.64 -3.05
N ALA A 47 -29.18 6.41 -3.99
CA ALA A 47 -28.48 6.82 -5.20
C ALA A 47 -27.27 7.70 -4.89
N THR A 48 -27.40 8.63 -3.95
CA THR A 48 -26.31 9.51 -3.50
C THR A 48 -25.18 8.71 -2.87
N TYR A 49 -25.52 7.74 -2.01
CA TYR A 49 -24.56 6.82 -1.42
C TYR A 49 -23.83 6.00 -2.48
N LEU A 50 -24.57 5.36 -3.40
CA LEU A 50 -24.01 4.49 -4.42
C LEU A 50 -23.10 5.28 -5.38
N ALA A 51 -23.57 6.45 -5.85
CA ALA A 51 -22.80 7.34 -6.71
C ALA A 51 -21.50 7.78 -6.04
N THR A 52 -21.55 8.23 -4.78
CA THR A 52 -20.36 8.65 -4.03
C THR A 52 -19.39 7.49 -3.83
N THR A 53 -19.91 6.32 -3.48
CA THR A 53 -19.09 5.14 -3.20
C THR A 53 -18.42 4.60 -4.46
N TRP A 54 -19.15 4.47 -5.56
CA TRP A 54 -18.61 4.01 -6.83
C TRP A 54 -17.60 5.02 -7.40
N LEU A 55 -17.86 6.31 -7.24
CA LEU A 55 -16.90 7.35 -7.62
C LEU A 55 -15.59 7.21 -6.82
N CYS A 56 -15.66 6.95 -5.50
CA CYS A 56 -14.47 6.68 -4.68
C CYS A 56 -13.74 5.38 -5.07
N ILE A 57 -14.48 4.35 -5.51
CA ILE A 57 -13.93 3.08 -5.96
C ILE A 57 -13.20 3.26 -7.30
N PHE A 58 -13.86 3.84 -8.30
CA PHE A 58 -13.38 3.93 -9.68
C PHE A 58 -12.43 5.10 -9.96
N TRP A 59 -12.19 6.00 -8.99
CA TRP A 59 -11.32 7.15 -9.19
C TRP A 59 -9.89 6.78 -9.64
N ASP A 60 -9.39 5.60 -9.27
CA ASP A 60 -8.06 5.10 -9.65
C ASP A 60 -8.01 4.54 -11.10
N ALA A 61 -9.17 4.29 -11.71
CA ALA A 61 -9.28 3.77 -13.08
C ALA A 61 -9.30 4.88 -14.15
N ALA A 62 -9.41 6.16 -13.75
CA ALA A 62 -9.43 7.27 -14.68
C ALA A 62 -7.99 7.58 -15.16
N PRO A 63 -7.67 7.40 -16.45
CA PRO A 63 -6.35 7.73 -16.97
C PRO A 63 -6.15 9.24 -16.84
N ARG A 64 -5.29 9.68 -15.92
CA ARG A 64 -4.88 11.08 -15.85
C ARG A 64 -3.96 11.36 -17.03
N THR A 65 -4.53 11.82 -18.14
CA THR A 65 -3.78 12.57 -19.14
C THR A 65 -3.34 13.89 -18.50
N ARG A 66 -2.11 13.94 -17.98
CA ARG A 66 -1.49 15.22 -17.65
C ARG A 66 -0.48 15.60 -18.73
N PRO A 67 -0.50 16.86 -19.22
CA PRO A 67 0.53 17.37 -20.12
C PRO A 67 1.87 17.37 -19.40
N VAL A 68 2.91 16.94 -20.10
CA VAL A 68 4.30 16.99 -19.65
C VAL A 68 4.68 18.46 -19.43
N ALA A 69 4.60 18.94 -18.19
CA ALA A 69 5.21 20.20 -17.80
C ALA A 69 6.62 19.88 -17.29
N SER A 70 7.60 20.04 -18.16
CA SER A 70 9.02 20.05 -17.83
C SER A 70 9.33 21.26 -16.94
N GLY A 71 9.68 21.01 -15.67
CA GLY A 71 10.06 22.06 -14.71
C GLY A 71 10.95 21.50 -13.61
N THR A 72 12.20 21.95 -13.61
CA THR A 72 13.36 21.54 -12.84
C THR A 72 13.19 21.60 -11.32
N GLY A 73 13.60 20.52 -10.63
CA GLY A 73 14.26 20.57 -9.32
C GLY A 73 13.39 20.78 -8.08
N GLY A 74 12.99 19.69 -7.42
CA GLY A 74 12.51 19.67 -6.03
C GLY A 74 11.03 19.35 -5.82
N GLY A 75 10.21 19.37 -6.87
CA GLY A 75 8.78 19.00 -6.80
C GLY A 75 8.46 17.53 -7.14
N ASP A 76 9.41 16.81 -7.76
CA ASP A 76 9.14 15.48 -8.33
C ASP A 76 8.91 14.41 -7.25
N GLU A 77 9.58 14.47 -6.10
CA GLU A 77 9.34 13.51 -5.01
C GLU A 77 7.93 13.67 -4.39
N ASP A 78 7.44 14.91 -4.31
CA ASP A 78 6.14 15.24 -3.74
C ASP A 78 4.99 14.99 -4.76
N LEU A 79 5.29 15.05 -6.07
CA LEU A 79 4.37 14.70 -7.16
C LEU A 79 4.28 13.19 -7.38
N LEU A 80 5.39 12.45 -7.23
CA LEU A 80 5.41 10.99 -7.27
C LEU A 80 4.71 10.36 -6.06
N ARG A 81 4.73 11.03 -4.90
CA ARG A 81 4.02 10.59 -3.69
C ARG A 81 2.50 10.88 -3.73
N ARG A 82 2.07 11.90 -4.49
CA ARG A 82 0.66 12.31 -4.69
C ARG A 82 -0.11 11.51 -5.73
N GLY A 83 0.49 10.47 -6.33
CA GLY A 83 -0.05 9.73 -7.47
C GLY A 83 -1.37 8.98 -7.25
N GLY A 84 -1.74 8.63 -6.01
CA GLY A 84 -2.91 7.79 -5.71
C GLY A 84 -3.84 8.29 -4.60
N GLU A 85 -3.66 9.53 -4.11
CA GLU A 85 -4.51 10.03 -3.04
C GLU A 85 -5.86 10.52 -3.57
N LEU A 86 -6.95 10.15 -2.90
CA LEU A 86 -8.30 10.68 -3.16
C LEU A 86 -8.25 12.22 -3.21
N PRO A 87 -8.83 12.85 -4.23
CA PRO A 87 -8.83 14.30 -4.38
C PRO A 87 -9.72 14.93 -3.31
N LEU A 88 -9.39 16.16 -2.90
CA LEU A 88 -10.10 16.86 -1.82
C LEU A 88 -11.61 16.95 -2.04
N TRP A 89 -12.07 17.15 -3.29
CA TRP A 89 -13.50 17.18 -3.59
C TRP A 89 -14.20 15.84 -3.36
N ALA A 90 -13.53 14.70 -3.59
CA ALA A 90 -14.08 13.38 -3.27
C ALA A 90 -14.16 13.16 -1.75
N CYS A 91 -13.21 13.70 -0.99
CA CYS A 91 -13.29 13.73 0.47
C CYS A 91 -14.49 14.56 0.95
N VAL A 92 -14.71 15.74 0.35
CA VAL A 92 -15.87 16.58 0.65
C VAL A 92 -17.18 15.85 0.32
N LEU A 93 -17.25 15.17 -0.83
CA LEU A 93 -18.42 14.36 -1.19
C LEU A 93 -18.65 13.20 -0.22
N ALA A 94 -17.60 12.51 0.23
CA ALA A 94 -17.72 11.43 1.21
C ALA A 94 -18.24 11.95 2.56
N LEU A 95 -17.75 13.10 3.03
CA LEU A 95 -18.26 13.74 4.25
C LEU A 95 -19.69 14.24 4.09
N ALA A 96 -20.01 14.83 2.93
CA ALA A 96 -21.36 15.24 2.60
C ALA A 96 -22.32 14.04 2.58
N ALA A 97 -21.93 12.92 1.97
CA ALA A 97 -22.70 11.69 1.98
C ALA A 97 -22.87 11.13 3.41
N ALA A 98 -21.82 11.16 4.23
CA ALA A 98 -21.88 10.71 5.63
C ALA A 98 -22.85 11.55 6.50
N ALA A 99 -23.09 12.81 6.16
CA ALA A 99 -24.08 13.66 6.83
C ALA A 99 -25.48 13.53 6.20
N VAL A 100 -25.57 13.64 4.87
CA VAL A 100 -26.83 13.77 4.14
C VAL A 100 -27.56 12.45 4.03
N VAL A 101 -26.89 11.34 3.75
CA VAL A 101 -27.55 10.05 3.50
C VAL A 101 -28.25 9.51 4.76
N PRO A 102 -27.63 9.50 5.95
CA PRO A 102 -28.32 9.06 7.16
C PRO A 102 -29.49 9.98 7.52
N ALA A 103 -29.28 11.30 7.47
CA ALA A 103 -30.34 12.28 7.75
C ALA A 103 -31.52 12.15 6.79
N ALA A 104 -31.27 12.02 5.49
CA ALA A 104 -32.31 11.84 4.47
C ALA A 104 -33.06 10.51 4.66
N THR A 105 -32.35 9.43 5.01
CA THR A 105 -32.95 8.12 5.30
C THR A 105 -33.93 8.19 6.47
N TRP A 106 -33.53 8.75 7.61
CA TRP A 106 -34.41 8.83 8.79
C TRP A 106 -35.52 9.87 8.65
N TYR A 107 -35.31 10.91 7.82
CA TYR A 107 -36.37 11.85 7.47
C TYR A 107 -37.43 11.23 6.57
N ALA A 108 -37.06 10.29 5.70
CA ALA A 108 -37.99 9.66 4.75
C ALA A 108 -38.92 8.61 5.38
N VAL A 109 -38.64 8.18 6.61
CA VAL A 109 -39.31 7.08 7.30
C VAL A 109 -40.06 7.59 8.52
N ALA A 110 -41.23 7.02 8.80
CA ALA A 110 -42.01 7.34 9.99
C ALA A 110 -41.20 7.09 11.28
N GLU A 111 -41.47 7.86 12.34
CA GLU A 111 -40.74 7.77 13.61
C GLU A 111 -40.75 6.36 14.21
N THR A 112 -41.89 5.66 14.10
CA THR A 112 -42.07 4.28 14.59
C THR A 112 -41.23 3.25 13.84
N ALA A 113 -40.78 3.56 12.62
CA ALA A 113 -40.03 2.64 11.77
C ALA A 113 -38.53 2.98 11.67
N ARG A 114 -38.03 4.00 12.39
CA ARG A 114 -36.60 4.41 12.33
C ARG A 114 -35.61 3.36 12.83
N LEU A 115 -36.07 2.43 13.68
CA LEU A 115 -35.25 1.34 14.24
C LEU A 115 -35.30 0.06 13.39
N GLU A 116 -36.13 0.02 12.36
CA GLU A 116 -36.22 -1.14 11.47
C GLU A 116 -34.93 -1.33 10.66
N PRO A 117 -34.60 -2.57 10.23
CA PRO A 117 -33.39 -2.86 9.47
C PRO A 117 -33.25 -2.04 8.19
N PHE A 118 -34.38 -1.79 7.50
CA PHE A 118 -34.38 -1.00 6.28
C PHE A 118 -34.10 0.49 6.53
N ALA A 119 -34.33 1.03 7.73
CA ALA A 119 -34.04 2.43 8.07
C ALA A 119 -32.60 2.62 8.58
N THR A 120 -32.02 1.57 9.19
CA THR A 120 -30.66 1.60 9.74
C THR A 120 -29.57 1.21 8.73
N TRP A 121 -29.96 0.85 7.50
CA TRP A 121 -29.05 0.53 6.40
C TRP A 121 -27.92 1.56 6.20
N SER A 122 -28.21 2.84 6.45
CA SER A 122 -27.30 3.96 6.25
C SER A 122 -26.08 3.88 7.18
N LEU A 123 -26.21 3.25 8.36
CA LEU A 123 -25.09 2.98 9.27
C LEU A 123 -24.07 2.04 8.64
N GLY A 124 -24.55 0.93 8.06
CA GLY A 124 -23.73 -0.01 7.31
C GLY A 124 -23.17 0.62 6.05
N GLY A 125 -24.02 1.24 5.22
CA GLY A 125 -23.59 1.89 3.98
C GLY A 125 -22.48 2.92 4.21
N ILE A 126 -22.69 3.89 5.09
CA ILE A 126 -21.68 4.90 5.39
C ILE A 126 -20.45 4.27 6.05
N GLY A 127 -20.60 3.28 6.94
CA GLY A 127 -19.47 2.52 7.48
C GLY A 127 -18.59 1.89 6.37
N ALA A 128 -19.20 1.33 5.33
CA ALA A 128 -18.48 0.79 4.17
C ALA A 128 -17.76 1.88 3.37
N LEU A 129 -18.44 3.00 3.10
CA LEU A 129 -17.84 4.14 2.42
C LEU A 129 -16.62 4.68 3.19
N LEU A 130 -16.73 4.85 4.50
CA LEU A 130 -15.63 5.34 5.33
C LEU A 130 -14.47 4.34 5.39
N THR A 131 -14.78 3.04 5.35
CA THR A 131 -13.77 1.99 5.22
C THR A 131 -13.01 2.09 3.89
N ILE A 132 -13.71 2.38 2.78
CA ILE A 132 -13.07 2.62 1.48
C ILE A 132 -12.17 3.88 1.55
N VAL A 133 -12.67 4.98 2.12
CA VAL A 133 -11.88 6.23 2.30
C VAL A 133 -10.66 5.98 3.19
N MET A 134 -10.81 5.16 4.23
CA MET A 134 -9.74 4.73 5.12
C MET A 134 -8.66 3.98 4.32
N VAL A 135 -9.02 2.93 3.57
CA VAL A 135 -8.10 2.14 2.73
C VAL A 135 -7.39 3.00 1.67
N ARG A 136 -8.00 4.10 1.25
CA ARG A 136 -7.43 5.11 0.34
C ARG A 136 -6.51 6.12 1.04
N ARG A 137 -6.04 5.80 2.26
CA ARG A 137 -5.10 6.59 3.09
C ARG A 137 -5.59 7.98 3.53
N ARG A 138 -6.89 8.26 3.47
CA ARG A 138 -7.49 9.51 4.00
C ARG A 138 -8.06 9.31 5.41
N VAL A 139 -7.19 8.90 6.34
CA VAL A 139 -7.54 8.49 7.73
C VAL A 139 -8.36 9.56 8.46
N ILE A 140 -7.93 10.82 8.41
CA ILE A 140 -8.60 11.94 9.10
C ILE A 140 -10.03 12.11 8.58
N VAL A 141 -10.24 11.98 7.27
CA VAL A 141 -11.56 12.12 6.64
C VAL A 141 -12.48 10.96 7.05
N ALA A 142 -11.95 9.74 7.08
CA ALA A 142 -12.72 8.57 7.51
C ALA A 142 -13.18 8.69 8.97
N TRP A 143 -12.31 9.14 9.87
CA TRP A 143 -12.67 9.38 11.27
C TRP A 143 -13.65 10.56 11.43
N ALA A 144 -13.44 11.65 10.71
CA ALA A 144 -14.37 12.78 10.72
C ALA A 144 -15.76 12.35 10.25
N GLY A 145 -15.85 11.58 9.17
CA GLY A 145 -17.12 11.03 8.68
C GLY A 145 -17.75 10.05 9.67
N LEU A 146 -16.97 9.25 10.39
CA LEU A 146 -17.47 8.35 11.43
C LEU A 146 -18.08 9.13 12.61
N VAL A 147 -17.44 10.22 13.02
CA VAL A 147 -17.97 11.12 14.06
C VAL A 147 -19.25 11.79 13.59
N ILE A 148 -19.31 12.28 12.35
CA ILE A 148 -20.53 12.85 11.75
C ILE A 148 -21.67 11.83 11.75
N LEU A 149 -21.39 10.59 11.30
CA LEU A 149 -22.36 9.50 11.30
C LEU A 149 -22.86 9.21 12.73
N ALA A 150 -21.95 9.15 13.71
CA ALA A 150 -22.29 8.90 15.11
C ALA A 150 -23.20 9.98 15.69
N ILE A 151 -22.88 11.26 15.43
CA ILE A 151 -23.70 12.40 15.86
C ILE A 151 -25.08 12.35 15.21
N SER A 152 -25.13 12.11 13.89
CA SER A 152 -26.40 11.99 13.16
C SER A 152 -27.25 10.85 13.72
N ALA A 153 -26.68 9.66 13.91
CA ALA A 153 -27.39 8.51 14.45
C ALA A 153 -27.92 8.79 15.86
N ALA A 154 -27.07 9.35 16.73
CA ALA A 154 -27.48 9.71 18.09
C ALA A 154 -28.63 10.72 18.12
N ALA A 155 -28.65 11.68 17.19
CA ALA A 155 -29.71 12.68 17.10
C ALA A 155 -31.06 12.10 16.65
N TRP A 156 -31.06 11.09 15.78
CA TRP A 156 -32.29 10.55 15.17
C TRP A 156 -32.90 9.35 15.90
N ILE A 157 -32.06 8.42 16.36
CA ILE A 157 -32.49 7.14 16.99
C ILE A 157 -31.99 6.98 18.43
N GLY A 158 -31.32 8.00 18.96
CA GLY A 158 -30.70 7.95 20.27
C GLY A 158 -29.37 7.19 20.29
N VAL A 159 -28.53 7.46 21.29
CA VAL A 159 -27.20 6.86 21.42
C VAL A 159 -27.30 5.33 21.57
N VAL A 160 -28.24 4.85 22.38
CA VAL A 160 -28.41 3.41 22.63
C VAL A 160 -28.88 2.71 21.35
N GLY A 161 -29.88 3.26 20.64
CA GLY A 161 -30.36 2.70 19.37
C GLY A 161 -29.26 2.68 18.30
N ALA A 162 -28.46 3.74 18.21
CA ALA A 162 -27.32 3.79 17.30
C ALA A 162 -26.31 2.66 17.59
N LEU A 163 -25.95 2.46 18.85
CA LEU A 163 -24.98 1.44 19.25
C LEU A 163 -25.50 0.01 19.06
N THR A 164 -26.79 -0.24 19.32
CA THR A 164 -27.37 -1.59 19.19
C THR A 164 -27.60 -2.01 17.75
N LEU A 165 -27.89 -1.07 16.84
CA LEU A 165 -28.37 -1.39 15.49
C LEU A 165 -27.29 -1.32 14.39
N GLY A 166 -26.22 -0.53 14.56
CA GLY A 166 -25.21 -0.49 13.49
C GLY A 166 -23.98 0.39 13.70
N LEU A 167 -23.99 1.34 14.65
CA LEU A 167 -22.84 2.22 14.87
C LEU A 167 -21.61 1.44 15.31
N VAL A 168 -21.79 0.42 16.17
CA VAL A 168 -20.69 -0.48 16.58
C VAL A 168 -20.08 -1.17 15.36
N GLY A 169 -20.92 -1.66 14.44
CA GLY A 169 -20.44 -2.28 13.19
C GLY A 169 -19.62 -1.32 12.33
N ALA A 170 -20.10 -0.08 12.16
CA ALA A 170 -19.38 0.95 11.40
C ALA A 170 -18.02 1.28 12.03
N VAL A 171 -17.96 1.42 13.36
CA VAL A 171 -16.70 1.64 14.09
C VAL A 171 -15.75 0.45 13.90
N VAL A 172 -16.26 -0.77 14.05
CA VAL A 172 -15.46 -2.00 13.86
C VAL A 172 -14.86 -2.03 12.46
N TRP A 173 -15.65 -1.78 11.41
CA TRP A 173 -15.12 -1.78 10.03
C TRP A 173 -14.00 -0.77 9.82
N VAL A 174 -14.18 0.48 10.28
CA VAL A 174 -13.19 1.54 10.12
C VAL A 174 -11.91 1.23 10.90
N VAL A 175 -12.04 0.75 12.14
CA VAL A 175 -10.89 0.36 12.98
C VAL A 175 -10.15 -0.83 12.38
N THR A 176 -10.86 -1.88 11.95
CA THR A 176 -10.26 -3.05 11.31
C THR A 176 -9.46 -2.63 10.07
N ALA A 177 -10.02 -1.78 9.22
CA ALA A 177 -9.33 -1.28 8.03
C ALA A 177 -8.07 -0.47 8.37
N GLN A 178 -8.15 0.39 9.39
CA GLN A 178 -6.98 1.13 9.87
C GLN A 178 -5.87 0.22 10.38
N LEU A 179 -6.21 -0.80 11.17
CA LEU A 179 -5.25 -1.76 11.70
C LEU A 179 -4.60 -2.57 10.58
N LEU A 180 -5.39 -3.07 9.63
CA LEU A 180 -4.87 -3.82 8.47
C LEU A 180 -3.87 -2.98 7.68
N MET A 181 -4.19 -1.72 7.38
CA MET A 181 -3.26 -0.82 6.71
C MET A 181 -1.99 -0.58 7.52
N ALA A 182 -2.10 -0.32 8.82
CA ALA A 182 -0.95 -0.06 9.67
C ALA A 182 0.00 -1.27 9.73
N LEU A 183 -0.54 -2.49 9.71
CA LEU A 183 0.24 -3.73 9.65
C LEU A 183 0.94 -3.88 8.29
N VAL A 184 0.24 -3.59 7.19
CA VAL A 184 0.82 -3.65 5.84
C VAL A 184 1.93 -2.60 5.67
N ASP A 185 1.73 -1.38 6.15
CA ASP A 185 2.73 -0.31 6.10
C ASP A 185 3.98 -0.67 6.88
N ARG A 186 3.82 -1.26 8.08
CA ARG A 186 4.96 -1.77 8.87
C ARG A 186 5.72 -2.86 8.13
N ALA A 187 5.02 -3.86 7.59
CA ALA A 187 5.66 -4.95 6.84
C ALA A 187 6.43 -4.46 5.61
N ALA A 188 5.93 -3.42 4.94
CA ALA A 188 6.63 -2.81 3.80
C ALA A 188 7.93 -2.12 4.23
N VAL A 189 7.92 -1.41 5.37
CA VAL A 189 9.12 -0.77 5.94
C VAL A 189 10.15 -1.83 6.34
N ASP A 190 9.72 -2.89 7.02
CA ASP A 190 10.61 -3.99 7.46
C ASP A 190 11.29 -4.67 6.26
N THR A 191 10.56 -4.85 5.15
CA THR A 191 11.10 -5.42 3.92
C THR A 191 12.12 -4.49 3.25
N ALA A 192 11.87 -3.17 3.28
CA ALA A 192 12.79 -2.18 2.71
C ALA A 192 14.10 -2.10 3.51
N GLU A 193 14.04 -2.23 4.83
CA GLU A 193 15.22 -2.25 5.70
C GLU A 193 16.12 -3.47 5.42
N LEU A 194 15.53 -4.66 5.32
CA LEU A 194 16.24 -5.89 4.96
C LEU A 194 16.88 -5.82 3.57
N THR A 195 16.16 -5.26 2.60
CA THR A 195 16.68 -5.06 1.23
C THR A 195 17.87 -4.09 1.23
N GLY A 196 17.86 -3.07 2.09
CA GLY A 196 18.98 -2.14 2.27
C GLY A 196 20.23 -2.78 2.90
N ILE A 197 20.06 -3.74 3.81
CA ILE A 197 21.16 -4.52 4.41
C ILE A 197 21.76 -5.48 3.36
N GLN A 198 20.93 -6.12 2.55
CA GLN A 198 21.39 -6.99 1.46
C GLN A 198 22.18 -6.22 0.40
N ARG A 199 21.78 -4.99 0.06
CA ARG A 199 22.49 -4.15 -0.92
C ARG A 199 23.91 -3.79 -0.45
N ARG A 200 24.09 -3.40 0.81
CA ARG A 200 25.42 -3.15 1.41
C ARG A 200 26.30 -4.41 1.47
N SER A 201 25.70 -5.58 1.71
CA SER A 201 26.44 -6.86 1.65
C SER A 201 26.84 -7.23 0.21
N SER A 202 26.01 -6.91 -0.79
CA SER A 202 26.33 -7.13 -2.21
C SER A 202 27.47 -6.24 -2.70
N GLU A 203 27.54 -4.99 -2.24
CA GLU A 203 28.68 -4.09 -2.48
C GLU A 203 29.95 -4.64 -1.84
N TRP A 204 29.85 -5.22 -0.64
CA TRP A 204 30.96 -5.88 0.03
C TRP A 204 31.44 -7.15 -0.69
N LEU A 205 30.52 -7.96 -1.25
CA LEU A 205 30.87 -9.14 -2.06
C LEU A 205 31.47 -8.75 -3.43
N ALA A 206 30.99 -7.68 -4.07
CA ALA A 206 31.59 -7.12 -5.27
C ALA A 206 33.03 -6.60 -5.00
N SER A 207 33.28 -6.05 -3.81
CA SER A 207 34.63 -5.63 -3.38
C SER A 207 35.59 -6.80 -3.05
N GLN A 208 35.05 -7.96 -2.64
CA GLN A 208 35.83 -9.18 -2.34
C GLN A 208 36.29 -9.91 -3.61
N ASP A 209 35.53 -9.83 -4.70
CA ASP A 209 35.85 -10.52 -5.95
C ASP A 209 37.08 -9.95 -6.67
N GLY A 210 37.43 -8.68 -6.39
CA GLY A 210 38.70 -8.05 -6.79
C GLY A 210 39.92 -8.56 -5.99
N ARG A 211 39.78 -8.78 -4.68
CA ARG A 211 40.89 -9.25 -3.82
C ARG A 211 41.19 -10.76 -3.97
N ARG A 212 40.21 -11.57 -4.40
CA ARG A 212 40.44 -12.99 -4.78
C ARG A 212 41.22 -13.12 -6.10
N ARG A 213 41.06 -12.18 -7.04
CA ARG A 213 41.92 -12.10 -8.25
C ARG A 213 43.35 -11.69 -7.89
N GLU A 214 43.53 -10.69 -7.02
CA GLU A 214 44.88 -10.27 -6.58
C GLU A 214 45.66 -11.38 -5.87
N ARG A 215 45.02 -12.18 -4.99
CA ARG A 215 45.72 -13.30 -4.32
C ARG A 215 46.12 -14.42 -5.29
N ARG A 216 45.41 -14.63 -6.40
CA ARG A 216 45.82 -15.61 -7.43
C ARG A 216 46.97 -15.08 -8.31
N VAL A 217 46.98 -13.79 -8.63
CA VAL A 217 48.07 -13.16 -9.41
C VAL A 217 49.36 -13.07 -8.59
N ARG A 218 49.29 -12.68 -7.31
CA ARG A 218 50.47 -12.59 -6.42
C ARG A 218 51.10 -13.96 -6.10
N VAL A 219 50.31 -15.04 -6.11
CA VAL A 219 50.82 -16.41 -5.94
C VAL A 219 51.49 -16.95 -7.22
N GLN A 220 51.02 -16.57 -8.41
CA GLN A 220 51.72 -16.91 -9.67
C GLN A 220 53.00 -16.09 -9.87
N GLN A 221 52.98 -14.81 -9.49
CA GLN A 221 54.15 -13.93 -9.57
C GLN A 221 55.25 -14.30 -8.55
N ALA A 222 54.88 -14.91 -7.41
CA ALA A 222 55.83 -15.50 -6.48
C ALA A 222 56.47 -16.81 -7.00
N LEU A 223 55.79 -17.54 -7.89
CA LEU A 223 56.33 -18.76 -8.53
C LEU A 223 57.24 -18.44 -9.72
N GLU A 224 56.99 -17.34 -10.46
CA GLU A 224 57.89 -16.88 -11.54
C GLU A 224 59.22 -16.28 -11.02
N VAL A 225 59.25 -15.73 -9.81
CA VAL A 225 60.48 -15.16 -9.21
C VAL A 225 61.34 -16.22 -8.49
N ALA A 226 60.80 -17.41 -8.20
CA ALA A 226 61.57 -18.51 -7.61
C ALA A 226 62.35 -19.36 -8.64
N GLY A 227 61.98 -19.31 -9.93
CA GLY A 227 62.66 -20.04 -11.00
C GLY A 227 64.09 -19.55 -11.31
N PRO A 228 64.37 -18.23 -11.41
CA PRO A 228 65.67 -17.74 -11.89
C PRO A 228 66.82 -17.88 -10.90
N VAL A 229 66.55 -18.02 -9.60
CA VAL A 229 67.60 -18.09 -8.57
C VAL A 229 68.23 -19.49 -8.49
N LEU A 230 67.47 -20.55 -8.78
CA LEU A 230 68.02 -21.92 -8.81
C LEU A 230 68.91 -22.16 -10.04
N ILE A 231 68.55 -21.57 -11.19
CA ILE A 231 69.31 -21.71 -12.44
C ILE A 231 70.67 -21.00 -12.34
N ARG A 232 70.72 -19.78 -11.78
CA ARG A 232 71.99 -19.08 -11.56
C ARG A 232 72.94 -19.81 -10.62
N THR A 233 72.40 -20.46 -9.57
CA THR A 233 73.23 -21.18 -8.60
C THR A 233 73.88 -22.41 -9.24
N ILE A 234 73.13 -23.16 -10.06
CA ILE A 234 73.66 -24.32 -10.79
C ILE A 234 74.69 -23.90 -11.83
N GLU A 235 74.46 -22.78 -12.55
CA GLU A 235 75.41 -22.29 -13.55
C GLU A 235 76.72 -21.82 -12.90
N THR A 236 76.68 -21.14 -11.74
CA THR A 236 77.89 -20.74 -11.00
C THR A 236 78.65 -21.92 -10.40
N VAL A 237 77.95 -22.96 -9.93
CA VAL A 237 78.60 -24.15 -9.36
C VAL A 237 79.24 -24.99 -10.46
N ILE A 238 78.60 -25.13 -11.62
CA ILE A 238 79.16 -25.87 -12.76
C ILE A 238 80.31 -25.10 -13.42
N LEU A 239 80.23 -23.76 -13.53
CA LEU A 239 81.37 -22.94 -13.99
C LEU A 239 82.56 -22.98 -13.02
N SER A 240 82.31 -23.05 -11.71
CA SER A 240 83.36 -23.23 -10.70
C SER A 240 84.05 -24.60 -10.80
N GLU A 241 83.31 -25.65 -11.14
CA GLU A 241 83.84 -27.02 -11.31
C GLU A 241 84.57 -27.20 -12.66
N LEU A 242 84.07 -26.59 -13.75
CA LEU A 242 84.65 -26.77 -15.08
C LEU A 242 85.92 -25.95 -15.33
N LEU A 243 86.17 -24.89 -14.56
CA LEU A 243 87.32 -23.99 -14.73
C LEU A 243 88.52 -24.33 -13.81
N LEU A 244 88.44 -25.43 -13.04
CA LEU A 244 89.55 -25.95 -12.23
C LEU A 244 89.78 -27.46 -12.44
N PRO A 245 90.30 -27.90 -13.61
CA PRO A 245 90.92 -29.20 -13.70
C PRO A 245 92.33 -29.12 -13.08
N GLY A 246 92.51 -29.74 -11.92
CA GLY A 246 93.80 -30.26 -11.49
C GLY A 246 94.58 -29.43 -10.48
N HIS A 247 94.51 -29.83 -9.21
CA HIS A 247 95.63 -29.94 -8.27
C HIS A 247 95.11 -30.69 -7.03
N ALA A 248 95.23 -32.02 -7.04
CA ALA A 248 96.41 -32.74 -6.56
C ALA A 248 96.20 -33.21 -5.12
N ASN A 249 95.85 -34.49 -5.04
CA ASN A 249 96.29 -35.46 -4.05
C ASN A 249 97.43 -34.98 -3.11
N SER A 250 97.16 -34.96 -1.81
CA SER A 250 98.12 -35.20 -0.73
C SER A 250 97.37 -35.54 0.56
#